data_AF-A0A7J8I2P8-F1
#
_entry.id   AF-A0A7J8I2P8-F1
#
_cell.length_a   1.000
_cell.length_b   1.000
_cell.length_c   1.000
_cell.angle_alpha   90.00
_cell.angle_beta   90.00
_cell.angle_gamma   90.00
#
_symmetry.space_group_name_H-M   'P 1'
#
loop_
_entity.id
_entity.type
_entity.pdbx_description
1 polymer ?
#
loop_
_entity_poly.entity_id
_entity_poly.type
_entity_poly.pdbx_seq_one_letter_code
_entity_poly.pdbx_strand_id
1 'polypeptide(L)'
;MNSGVWEEVGSAKLWNEWCRTTDTEHLSPAEAFCVFYHLKSNPSVLLCQCSCYVAEDQQYQWLEKVFGSCPKKNMQVTILTCRHVTDYKTSESTSSLHSPFLRALKTQDSKEPPCCPLLEQPNIAHGLPAAVLSYCQVWRIPAVLYLCYTDVMKLDLITVEAFKPVLSSRSLKGLVKNIPQSTEKLRKLVTTNEVQSNIYT
;
A
#
# COMPACT_ATOMS: atom_id res chain seq x y z
N MET A 1 -8.27 8.66 -6.91
CA MET A 1 -7.45 8.76 -8.15
C MET A 1 -8.35 9.12 -9.34
N ASN A 2 -8.33 10.36 -9.85
CA ASN A 2 -9.16 10.76 -10.99
C ASN A 2 -8.32 10.96 -12.26
N SER A 3 -7.50 9.94 -12.62
CA SER A 3 -6.60 10.02 -13.79
C SER A 3 -7.25 9.62 -15.11
N GLY A 4 -8.56 9.31 -15.12
CA GLY A 4 -9.30 8.85 -16.29
C GLY A 4 -8.96 7.41 -16.75
N VAL A 5 -7.83 6.86 -16.30
CA VAL A 5 -7.29 5.54 -16.68
C VAL A 5 -7.78 4.41 -15.77
N TRP A 6 -8.12 4.74 -14.52
CA TRP A 6 -8.69 3.82 -13.55
C TRP A 6 -10.19 4.09 -13.41
N GLU A 7 -10.96 3.03 -13.23
CA GLU A 7 -12.40 3.06 -12.98
C GLU A 7 -12.66 2.52 -11.58
N GLU A 8 -13.40 3.25 -10.76
CA GLU A 8 -13.83 2.76 -9.46
C GLU A 8 -14.90 1.69 -9.65
N VAL A 9 -14.69 0.52 -9.06
CA VAL A 9 -15.60 -0.63 -9.22
C VAL A 9 -16.26 -1.05 -7.92
N GLY A 10 -15.87 -0.43 -6.80
CA GLY A 10 -16.52 -0.63 -5.52
C GLY A 10 -15.72 -0.09 -4.36
N SER A 11 -16.28 -0.23 -3.17
CA SER A 11 -15.60 0.07 -1.92
C SER A 11 -15.99 -0.90 -0.81
N ALA A 12 -15.08 -1.09 0.14
CA ALA A 12 -15.35 -1.80 1.38
C ALA A 12 -15.37 -0.79 2.53
N LYS A 13 -16.49 -0.75 3.27
CA LYS A 13 -16.58 -0.01 4.53
C LYS A 13 -16.44 -0.96 5.73
N LEU A 14 -15.62 -0.56 6.68
CA LEU A 14 -15.49 -1.20 8.00
C LEU A 14 -15.61 -0.09 9.04
N TRP A 15 -16.38 -0.37 10.09
CA TRP A 15 -16.48 0.52 11.23
C TRP A 15 -15.27 0.31 12.13
N ASN A 16 -14.54 1.34 12.54
CA ASN A 16 -13.53 1.21 13.60
C ASN A 16 -13.67 2.36 14.62
N GLU A 17 -13.24 2.11 15.85
CA GLU A 17 -13.32 3.09 16.96
C GLU A 17 -12.38 4.29 16.79
N TRP A 18 -11.29 4.12 16.03
CA TRP A 18 -10.34 5.20 15.70
C TRP A 18 -10.93 6.23 14.71
N CYS A 19 -12.06 5.91 14.07
CA CYS A 19 -12.77 6.82 13.16
C CYS A 19 -13.69 7.83 13.89
N ARG A 20 -13.70 7.88 15.23
CA ARG A 20 -14.60 8.76 16.01
C ARG A 20 -14.10 10.20 16.25
N THR A 21 -12.94 10.62 15.72
CA THR A 21 -12.35 11.92 16.10
C THR A 21 -12.30 12.98 15.00
N THR A 22 -13.30 13.05 14.10
CA THR A 22 -13.55 14.28 13.33
C THR A 22 -15.04 14.59 13.36
N ASP A 23 -15.42 15.55 14.21
CA ASP A 23 -16.77 16.09 14.33
C ASP A 23 -17.19 16.88 13.08
N THR A 24 -18.49 16.79 12.81
CA THR A 24 -19.39 17.74 12.12
C THR A 24 -19.34 17.92 10.59
N GLU A 25 -20.46 17.50 9.98
CA GLU A 25 -21.16 18.18 8.89
C GLU A 25 -20.35 18.50 7.62
N HIS A 26 -20.05 17.47 6.83
CA HIS A 26 -20.04 17.44 5.35
C HIS A 26 -19.12 16.30 4.89
N LEU A 27 -19.61 15.06 4.99
CA LEU A 27 -18.81 13.90 4.64
C LEU A 27 -19.05 13.53 3.17
N SER A 28 -18.03 13.81 2.35
CA SER A 28 -17.99 13.47 0.92
C SER A 28 -17.73 11.96 0.72
N PRO A 29 -17.88 11.40 -0.50
CA PRO A 29 -17.59 9.99 -0.83
C PRO A 29 -16.18 9.48 -0.43
N ALA A 30 -15.31 10.36 0.08
CA ALA A 30 -14.01 10.07 0.69
C ALA A 30 -14.07 9.24 2.00
N GLU A 31 -15.26 8.89 2.51
CA GLU A 31 -15.44 7.95 3.62
C GLU A 31 -15.35 6.46 3.24
N ALA A 32 -14.91 6.15 2.01
CA ALA A 32 -14.64 4.78 1.59
C ALA A 32 -13.25 4.33 2.09
N PHE A 33 -13.26 3.32 2.97
CA PHE A 33 -12.12 2.87 3.77
C PHE A 33 -11.09 2.01 2.98
N CYS A 34 -11.56 1.12 2.10
CA CYS A 34 -10.80 0.70 0.91
C CYS A 34 -11.65 0.96 -0.34
N VAL A 35 -11.01 1.49 -1.39
CA VAL A 35 -11.61 1.68 -2.71
C VAL A 35 -10.93 0.74 -3.70
N PHE A 36 -11.74 0.11 -4.54
CA PHE A 36 -11.30 -0.80 -5.58
C PHE A 36 -11.35 -0.12 -6.94
N TYR A 37 -10.27 -0.25 -7.70
CA TYR A 37 -10.17 0.29 -9.05
C TYR A 37 -9.78 -0.78 -10.06
N HIS A 38 -10.44 -0.80 -11.21
CA HIS A 38 -9.98 -1.52 -12.39
C HIS A 38 -9.18 -0.61 -13.31
N LEU A 39 -8.16 -1.17 -13.95
CA LEU A 39 -7.51 -0.50 -15.06
C LEU A 39 -8.41 -0.61 -16.30
N LYS A 40 -8.87 0.52 -16.86
CA LYS A 40 -9.80 0.50 -18.01
C LYS A 40 -9.26 -0.24 -19.23
N SER A 41 -7.94 -0.15 -19.46
CA SER A 41 -7.28 -0.85 -20.57
C SER A 41 -7.05 -2.34 -20.32
N ASN A 42 -7.12 -2.78 -19.06
CA ASN A 42 -7.01 -4.19 -18.69
C ASN A 42 -7.76 -4.47 -17.37
N PRO A 43 -9.04 -4.87 -17.43
CA PRO A 43 -9.85 -5.17 -16.25
C PRO A 43 -9.33 -6.32 -15.38
N SER A 44 -8.34 -7.10 -15.83
CA SER A 44 -7.69 -8.13 -15.00
C SER A 44 -6.79 -7.53 -13.90
N VAL A 45 -6.55 -6.22 -13.93
CA VAL A 45 -5.72 -5.50 -12.97
C VAL A 45 -6.64 -4.75 -12.00
N LEU A 46 -6.60 -5.17 -10.75
CA LEU A 46 -7.31 -4.55 -9.63
C LEU A 46 -6.31 -3.81 -8.74
N LEU A 47 -6.67 -2.60 -8.31
CA LEU A 47 -5.99 -1.84 -7.27
C LEU A 47 -6.95 -1.66 -6.09
N CYS A 48 -6.62 -2.17 -4.90
CA CYS A 48 -7.25 -1.71 -3.65
C CYS A 48 -6.36 -0.63 -3.04
N GLN A 49 -6.93 0.55 -2.86
CA GLN A 49 -6.35 1.59 -2.04
C GLN A 49 -7.03 1.55 -0.68
N CYS A 50 -6.29 1.21 0.38
CA CYS A 50 -6.78 1.31 1.75
C CYS A 50 -6.30 2.62 2.36
N SER A 51 -7.24 3.47 2.75
CA SER A 51 -6.97 4.82 3.29
C SER A 51 -7.19 4.89 4.81
N CYS A 52 -7.42 3.75 5.47
CA CYS A 52 -7.74 3.69 6.89
C CYS A 52 -7.00 2.57 7.62
N TYR A 53 -6.97 2.68 8.94
CA TYR A 53 -6.58 1.57 9.80
C TYR A 53 -7.66 0.47 9.81
N VAL A 54 -7.25 -0.79 9.64
CA VAL A 54 -8.12 -1.96 9.80
C VAL A 54 -7.67 -2.71 11.05
N ALA A 55 -8.53 -2.69 12.07
CA ALA A 55 -8.28 -3.35 13.35
C ALA A 55 -8.08 -4.86 13.19
N GLU A 56 -7.27 -5.47 14.05
CA GLU A 56 -6.83 -6.86 13.91
C GLU A 56 -8.00 -7.87 13.88
N ASP A 57 -9.02 -7.63 14.69
CA ASP A 57 -10.26 -8.42 14.76
C ASP A 57 -11.12 -8.31 13.48
N GLN A 58 -10.91 -7.27 12.67
CA GLN A 58 -11.66 -7.01 11.43
C GLN A 58 -10.90 -7.40 10.16
N GLN A 59 -9.59 -7.67 10.25
CA GLN A 59 -8.75 -7.96 9.08
C GLN A 59 -9.25 -9.17 8.30
N TYR A 60 -9.73 -10.23 8.97
CA TYR A 60 -10.29 -11.38 8.29
C TYR A 60 -11.57 -11.04 7.49
N GLN A 61 -12.49 -10.30 8.10
CA GLN A 61 -13.71 -9.85 7.42
C GLN A 61 -13.39 -8.96 6.22
N TRP A 62 -12.37 -8.10 6.36
CA TRP A 62 -11.86 -7.29 5.25
C TRP A 62 -11.35 -8.15 4.10
N LEU A 63 -10.52 -9.15 4.41
CA LEU A 63 -9.94 -10.06 3.41
C LEU A 63 -11.01 -10.81 2.64
N GLU A 64 -12.05 -11.31 3.31
CA GLU A 64 -13.17 -11.98 2.65
C GLU A 64 -13.94 -11.04 1.71
N LYS A 65 -14.10 -9.76 2.06
CA LYS A 65 -14.72 -8.78 1.15
C LYS A 65 -13.84 -8.50 -0.08
N VAL A 66 -12.52 -8.44 0.10
CA VAL A 66 -11.56 -8.09 -0.96
C VAL A 66 -11.30 -9.26 -1.90
N PHE A 67 -11.12 -10.46 -1.35
CA PHE A 67 -10.74 -11.66 -2.10
C PHE A 67 -11.92 -12.57 -2.42
N GLY A 68 -13.05 -12.45 -1.72
CA GLY A 68 -14.18 -13.39 -1.84
C GLY A 68 -14.85 -13.37 -3.21
N SER A 69 -14.81 -12.24 -3.92
CA SER A 69 -15.34 -12.11 -5.28
C SER A 69 -14.31 -12.39 -6.39
N CYS A 70 -13.02 -12.51 -6.04
CA CYS A 70 -11.95 -12.69 -7.01
C CYS A 70 -11.64 -14.18 -7.25
N PRO A 71 -11.55 -14.65 -8.51
CA PRO A 71 -11.03 -15.98 -8.80
C PRO A 71 -9.60 -16.11 -8.28
N LYS A 72 -9.38 -16.99 -7.31
CA LYS A 72 -8.04 -17.23 -6.72
C LYS A 72 -7.04 -17.83 -7.72
N LYS A 73 -7.55 -18.51 -8.75
CA LYS A 73 -6.75 -19.15 -9.81
C LYS A 73 -6.13 -18.08 -10.72
N ASN A 74 -4.82 -18.17 -10.95
CA ASN A 74 -4.02 -17.23 -11.76
C ASN A 74 -3.95 -15.80 -11.20
N MET A 75 -4.25 -15.60 -9.92
CA MET A 75 -4.09 -14.31 -9.26
C MET A 75 -2.67 -14.15 -8.73
N GLN A 76 -2.10 -12.96 -8.89
CA GLN A 76 -0.86 -12.54 -8.24
C GLN A 76 -1.12 -11.26 -7.45
N VAL A 77 -0.60 -11.19 -6.22
CA VAL A 77 -0.83 -10.05 -5.33
C VAL A 77 0.49 -9.34 -5.05
N THR A 78 0.52 -8.02 -5.25
CA THR A 78 1.63 -7.17 -4.80
C THR A 78 1.10 -6.21 -3.75
N ILE A 79 1.71 -6.20 -2.57
CA ILE A 79 1.32 -5.38 -1.43
C ILE A 79 2.40 -4.31 -1.25
N LEU A 80 2.01 -3.05 -1.28
CA LEU A 80 2.91 -1.91 -1.08
C LEU A 80 2.52 -1.21 0.21
N THR A 81 3.48 -1.02 1.12
CA THR A 81 3.22 -0.31 2.37
C THR A 81 4.48 0.37 2.89
N CYS A 82 4.30 1.37 3.75
CA CYS A 82 5.39 2.08 4.39
C CYS A 82 5.35 1.84 5.91
N ARG A 83 6.52 1.91 6.54
CA ARG A 83 6.71 1.88 7.99
C ARG A 83 7.75 2.91 8.38
N HIS A 84 7.69 3.35 9.63
CA HIS A 84 8.72 4.25 10.13
C HIS A 84 10.02 3.48 10.35
N VAL A 85 11.17 4.11 10.09
CA VAL A 85 12.49 3.46 10.24
C VAL A 85 12.78 2.99 11.66
N THR A 86 12.14 3.59 12.68
CA THR A 86 12.27 3.14 14.07
C THR A 86 11.69 1.75 14.33
N ASP A 87 10.79 1.27 13.47
CA ASP A 87 10.21 -0.07 13.58
C ASP A 87 11.17 -1.14 13.05
N TYR A 88 12.26 -0.73 12.38
CA TYR A 88 13.26 -1.62 11.83
C TYR A 88 14.34 -1.96 12.87
N LYS A 89 14.47 -3.25 13.15
CA LYS A 89 15.42 -3.84 14.09
C LYS A 89 16.67 -4.25 13.34
N THR A 90 17.78 -3.59 13.64
CA THR A 90 19.11 -3.91 13.13
C THR A 90 20.15 -3.74 14.24
N SER A 91 21.30 -4.41 14.11
CA SER A 91 22.47 -4.17 14.98
C SER A 91 23.17 -2.85 14.68
N GLU A 92 22.96 -2.30 13.48
CA GLU A 92 23.46 -0.98 13.10
C GLU A 92 22.65 0.12 13.78
N SER A 93 23.25 1.28 14.01
CA SER A 93 22.48 2.44 14.50
C SER A 93 21.41 2.83 13.47
N THR A 94 20.20 3.13 13.89
CA THR A 94 19.15 3.61 12.98
C THR A 94 19.55 4.90 12.24
N SER A 95 20.43 5.71 12.84
CA SER A 95 21.00 6.93 12.24
C SER A 95 22.00 6.66 11.10
N SER A 96 22.53 5.44 10.97
CA SER A 96 23.41 5.07 9.85
C SER A 96 22.65 4.43 8.68
N LEU A 97 21.34 4.20 8.83
CA LEU A 97 20.52 3.65 7.75
C LEU A 97 20.16 4.76 6.76
N HIS A 98 20.42 4.51 5.48
CA HIS A 98 19.99 5.38 4.40
C HIS A 98 18.51 5.15 4.09
N SER A 99 17.61 5.87 4.78
CA SER A 99 16.18 5.92 4.45
C SER A 99 15.88 6.83 3.25
N PRO A 100 14.83 6.56 2.45
CA PRO A 100 13.99 5.36 2.52
C PRO A 100 14.62 4.12 1.87
N PHE A 101 14.33 2.94 2.41
CA PHE A 101 14.79 1.67 1.82
C PHE A 101 13.70 0.60 1.84
N LEU A 102 13.79 -0.33 0.87
CA LEU A 102 12.83 -1.44 0.74
C LEU A 102 13.34 -2.73 1.39
N ARG A 103 12.39 -3.47 1.96
CA ARG A 103 12.50 -4.90 2.30
C ARG A 103 11.30 -5.64 1.74
N ALA A 104 11.47 -6.93 1.47
CA ALA A 104 10.39 -7.76 0.94
C ALA A 104 10.11 -9.01 1.77
N LEU A 105 8.85 -9.39 1.86
CA LEU A 105 8.43 -10.74 2.21
C LEU A 105 7.68 -11.33 1.03
N LYS A 106 7.77 -12.63 0.82
CA LYS A 106 7.03 -13.30 -0.23
C LYS A 106 6.45 -14.63 0.25
N THR A 107 5.34 -15.00 -0.37
CA THR A 107 4.79 -16.35 -0.26
C THR A 107 5.69 -17.38 -0.93
N GLN A 108 5.56 -18.64 -0.52
CA GLN A 108 6.28 -19.77 -1.14
C GLN A 108 5.93 -19.94 -2.64
N ASP A 109 4.69 -19.62 -3.03
CA ASP A 109 4.18 -19.76 -4.40
C ASP A 109 4.71 -18.63 -5.33
N SER A 110 5.32 -17.58 -4.77
CA SER A 110 5.99 -16.54 -5.54
C SER A 110 7.38 -16.99 -6.00
N LYS A 111 7.50 -17.27 -7.30
CA LYS A 111 8.72 -17.81 -7.92
C LYS A 111 9.78 -16.75 -8.21
N GLU A 112 9.36 -15.54 -8.57
CA GLU A 112 10.30 -14.47 -8.93
C GLU A 112 10.96 -13.89 -7.66
N PRO A 113 12.28 -13.60 -7.70
CA PRO A 113 12.92 -12.88 -6.61
C PRO A 113 12.42 -11.42 -6.56
N PRO A 114 12.21 -10.85 -5.36
CA PRO A 114 11.87 -9.44 -5.24
C PRO A 114 13.03 -8.55 -5.70
N CYS A 115 12.74 -7.30 -6.08
CA CYS A 115 13.74 -6.33 -6.53
C CYS A 115 14.54 -5.68 -5.38
N CYS A 116 14.35 -6.13 -4.14
CA CYS A 116 15.04 -5.65 -2.94
C CYS A 116 15.33 -6.84 -2.00
N PRO A 117 16.22 -6.66 -1.00
CA PRO A 117 16.51 -7.70 -0.02
C PRO A 117 15.26 -8.19 0.73
N LEU A 118 15.25 -9.47 1.10
CA LEU A 118 14.21 -10.02 1.95
C LEU A 118 14.28 -9.40 3.35
N LEU A 119 13.14 -9.28 4.02
CA LEU A 119 13.05 -8.84 5.41
C LEU A 119 13.70 -9.89 6.30
N GLU A 120 14.83 -9.53 6.90
CA GLU A 120 15.60 -10.40 7.76
C GLU A 120 15.08 -10.42 9.20
N GLN A 121 15.29 -11.54 9.90
CA GLN A 121 14.99 -11.63 11.33
C GLN A 121 15.89 -10.66 12.12
N PRO A 122 15.40 -10.03 13.21
CA PRO A 122 14.13 -10.29 13.91
C PRO A 122 12.96 -9.39 13.47
N ASN A 123 13.03 -8.79 12.28
CA ASN A 123 11.96 -7.93 11.78
C ASN A 123 10.71 -8.75 11.43
N ILE A 124 9.55 -8.21 11.74
CA ILE A 124 8.26 -8.83 11.45
C ILE A 124 7.34 -7.84 10.74
N ALA A 125 6.62 -8.32 9.72
CA ALA A 125 5.49 -7.60 9.18
C ALA A 125 4.27 -7.79 10.10
N HIS A 126 3.48 -6.74 10.28
CA HIS A 126 2.28 -6.77 11.12
C HIS A 126 1.16 -5.89 10.53
N GLY A 127 -0.04 -6.02 11.11
CA GLY A 127 -1.26 -5.35 10.65
C GLY A 127 -1.77 -5.89 9.31
N LEU A 128 -2.60 -5.08 8.64
CA LEU A 128 -3.28 -5.48 7.41
C LEU A 128 -2.34 -6.03 6.31
N PRO A 129 -1.18 -5.43 5.99
CA PRO A 129 -0.29 -5.98 4.96
C PRO A 129 0.19 -7.40 5.27
N ALA A 130 0.44 -7.72 6.55
CA ALA A 130 0.83 -9.05 6.98
C ALA A 130 -0.33 -10.04 6.93
N ALA A 131 -1.55 -9.61 7.29
CA ALA A 131 -2.75 -10.43 7.14
C ALA A 131 -3.04 -10.77 5.67
N VAL A 132 -2.89 -9.80 4.75
CA VAL A 132 -3.02 -10.04 3.30
C VAL A 132 -2.00 -11.06 2.81
N LEU A 133 -0.72 -10.90 3.20
CA LEU A 133 0.31 -11.84 2.81
C LEU A 133 0.05 -13.24 3.38
N SER A 134 -0.40 -13.33 4.62
CA SER A 134 -0.75 -14.59 5.29
C SER A 134 -1.93 -15.28 4.63
N TYR A 135 -2.97 -14.52 4.25
CA TYR A 135 -4.08 -15.03 3.46
C TYR A 135 -3.57 -15.62 2.14
N CYS A 136 -2.72 -14.90 1.42
CA CYS A 136 -2.15 -15.38 0.17
C CYS A 136 -1.34 -16.67 0.37
N GLN A 137 -0.55 -16.76 1.44
CA GLN A 137 0.21 -17.96 1.79
C GLN A 137 -0.71 -19.17 2.04
N VAL A 138 -1.79 -19.00 2.82
CA VAL A 138 -2.75 -20.08 3.13
C VAL A 138 -3.44 -20.58 1.87
N TRP A 139 -3.85 -19.66 1.00
CA TRP A 139 -4.61 -19.96 -0.22
C TRP A 139 -3.71 -20.25 -1.44
N ARG A 140 -2.38 -20.38 -1.25
CA ARG A 140 -1.39 -20.63 -2.31
C ARG A 140 -1.45 -19.62 -3.47
N ILE A 141 -1.68 -18.36 -3.12
CA ILE A 141 -1.68 -17.23 -4.06
C ILE A 141 -0.27 -16.64 -4.08
N PRO A 142 0.40 -16.59 -5.25
CA PRO A 142 1.68 -15.91 -5.39
C PRO A 142 1.58 -14.44 -4.97
N ALA A 143 2.22 -14.09 -3.87
CA ALA A 143 2.24 -12.73 -3.35
C ALA A 143 3.62 -12.26 -2.86
N VAL A 144 3.85 -10.96 -2.99
CA VAL A 144 5.02 -10.24 -2.47
C VAL A 144 4.56 -8.97 -1.74
N LEU A 145 5.04 -8.80 -0.51
CA LEU A 145 4.89 -7.60 0.31
C LEU A 145 6.19 -6.80 0.23
N TYR A 146 6.09 -5.55 -0.24
CA TYR A 146 7.17 -4.57 -0.20
C TYR A 146 6.93 -3.57 0.93
N LEU A 147 7.87 -3.52 1.87
CA LEU A 147 7.90 -2.63 3.02
C LEU A 147 8.92 -1.54 2.76
N CYS A 148 8.48 -0.29 2.66
CA CYS A 148 9.35 0.87 2.61
C CYS A 148 9.53 1.44 4.02
N TYR A 149 10.75 1.35 4.54
CA TYR A 149 11.11 2.02 5.80
C TYR A 149 11.56 3.43 5.49
N THR A 150 10.88 4.41 6.07
CA THR A 150 11.12 5.85 5.89
C THR A 150 11.18 6.56 7.24
N ASP A 151 11.95 7.64 7.32
CA ASP A 151 12.04 8.54 8.49
C ASP A 151 11.01 9.68 8.44
N VAL A 152 10.19 9.72 7.39
CA VAL A 152 9.15 10.74 7.20
C VAL A 152 7.77 10.15 7.54
N MET A 153 7.03 10.84 8.40
CA MET A 153 5.67 10.43 8.81
C MET A 153 4.55 10.88 7.84
N LYS A 154 4.91 11.65 6.81
CA LYS A 154 4.01 12.25 5.84
C LYS A 154 4.30 11.74 4.44
N LEU A 155 3.34 11.92 3.54
CA LEU A 155 3.54 11.65 2.12
C LEU A 155 4.62 12.59 1.56
N ASP A 156 5.70 12.04 1.05
CA ASP A 156 6.75 12.77 0.36
C ASP A 156 7.15 12.09 -0.95
N LEU A 157 7.79 12.86 -1.84
CA LEU A 157 8.24 12.36 -3.14
C LEU A 157 9.29 11.26 -3.00
N ILE A 158 10.26 11.40 -2.08
CA ILE A 158 11.41 10.51 -1.93
C ILE A 158 10.95 9.10 -1.54
N THR A 159 10.03 8.99 -0.57
CA THR A 159 9.42 7.70 -0.19
C THR A 159 8.67 7.05 -1.35
N VAL A 160 7.96 7.82 -2.18
CA VAL A 160 7.29 7.28 -3.38
C VAL A 160 8.31 6.80 -4.41
N GLU A 161 9.42 7.53 -4.58
CA GLU A 161 10.49 7.14 -5.50
C GLU A 161 11.19 5.84 -5.09
N ALA A 162 11.21 5.50 -3.80
CA ALA A 162 11.75 4.23 -3.32
C ALA A 162 11.06 3.01 -3.96
N PHE A 163 9.80 3.14 -4.40
CA PHE A 163 9.07 2.08 -5.09
C PHE A 163 9.34 1.99 -6.61
N LYS A 164 10.14 2.89 -7.20
CA LYS A 164 10.49 2.83 -8.63
C LYS A 164 11.00 1.45 -9.10
N PRO A 165 11.87 0.73 -8.35
CA PRO A 165 12.30 -0.61 -8.74
C PRO A 165 11.16 -1.62 -8.78
N VAL A 166 10.20 -1.51 -7.84
CA VAL A 166 9.02 -2.37 -7.78
C VAL A 166 8.11 -2.10 -8.99
N LEU A 167 7.88 -0.83 -9.31
CA LEU A 167 7.09 -0.42 -10.47
C LEU A 167 7.76 -0.82 -11.81
N SER A 168 9.09 -0.94 -11.83
CA SER A 168 9.86 -1.39 -12.99
C SER A 168 9.93 -2.93 -13.10
N SER A 169 9.41 -3.66 -12.12
CA SER A 169 9.40 -5.13 -12.12
C SER A 169 8.53 -5.70 -13.24
N ARG A 170 8.78 -6.95 -13.62
CA ARG A 170 8.08 -7.60 -14.74
C ARG A 170 6.55 -7.59 -14.59
N SER A 171 6.05 -7.80 -13.37
CA SER A 171 4.61 -7.85 -13.07
C SER A 171 3.93 -6.48 -13.15
N LEU A 172 4.66 -5.39 -12.90
CA LEU A 172 4.08 -4.04 -12.81
C LEU A 172 4.49 -3.09 -13.94
N LYS A 173 5.54 -3.41 -14.70
CA LYS A 173 6.07 -2.53 -15.77
C LYS A 173 5.01 -2.17 -16.82
N GLY A 174 4.08 -3.06 -17.12
CA GLY A 174 2.97 -2.80 -18.05
C GLY A 174 1.90 -1.82 -17.51
N LEU A 175 1.88 -1.58 -16.20
CA LEU A 175 0.94 -0.65 -15.54
C LEU A 175 1.48 0.77 -15.48
N VAL A 176 2.81 0.92 -15.53
CA VAL A 176 3.47 2.21 -15.43
C VAL A 176 3.35 2.94 -16.76
N LYS A 177 2.50 3.96 -16.79
CA LYS A 177 2.53 4.97 -17.85
C LYS A 177 3.42 6.12 -17.39
N ASN A 178 4.53 6.35 -18.10
CA ASN A 178 5.33 7.55 -17.92
C ASN A 178 4.52 8.77 -18.37
N ILE A 179 3.80 9.37 -17.43
CA ILE A 179 3.10 10.63 -17.67
C ILE A 179 3.94 11.72 -17.00
N PRO A 180 4.52 12.67 -17.75
CA PRO A 180 5.30 13.79 -17.19
C PRO A 180 4.51 14.59 -16.14
N GLN A 181 3.18 14.58 -16.21
CA GLN A 181 2.28 15.21 -15.24
C GLN A 181 2.10 14.43 -13.94
N SER A 182 2.54 13.16 -13.84
CA SER A 182 2.36 12.35 -12.62
C SER A 182 3.22 12.86 -11.47
N THR A 183 4.46 13.27 -11.75
CA THR A 183 5.35 13.87 -10.75
C THR A 183 4.82 15.21 -10.26
N GLU A 184 4.25 16.02 -11.16
CA GLU A 184 3.62 17.30 -10.82
C GLU A 184 2.33 17.10 -10.01
N LYS A 185 1.49 16.11 -10.35
CA LYS A 185 0.32 15.75 -9.55
C LYS A 185 0.71 15.24 -8.16
N LEU A 186 1.75 14.40 -8.08
CA LEU A 186 2.26 13.91 -6.81
C LEU A 186 2.82 15.08 -5.97
N ARG A 187 3.59 15.98 -6.57
CA ARG A 187 4.09 17.19 -5.93
C ARG A 187 2.95 18.05 -5.37
N LYS A 188 1.90 18.30 -6.16
CA LYS A 188 0.70 19.03 -5.71
C LYS A 188 -0.01 18.34 -4.53
N LEU A 189 -0.09 17.01 -4.54
CA LEU A 189 -0.66 16.23 -3.42
C LEU A 189 0.19 16.36 -2.16
N VAL A 190 1.51 16.27 -2.28
CA VAL A 190 2.45 16.47 -1.17
C VAL A 190 2.30 17.87 -0.59
N THR A 191 2.33 18.92 -1.42
CA THR A 191 2.20 20.31 -0.98
C THR A 191 0.84 20.59 -0.32
N THR A 192 -0.25 19.97 -0.78
CA THR A 192 -1.58 20.14 -0.19
C THR A 192 -1.65 19.55 1.22
N ASN A 193 -1.01 18.39 1.45
CA ASN A 193 -0.91 17.76 2.77
C ASN A 193 -0.03 18.57 3.75
N GLU A 194 1.01 19.25 3.26
CA GLU A 194 1.84 20.15 4.08
C GLU A 194 1.03 21.35 4.59
N VAL A 195 0.24 21.99 3.73
CA VAL A 195 -0.58 23.16 4.08
C VAL A 195 -1.64 22.85 5.13
N GLN A 196 -2.26 21.66 5.08
CA GLN A 196 -3.24 21.20 6.08
C GLN A 196 -2.61 20.84 7.44
N SER A 197 -1.29 20.67 7.51
CA SER A 197 -0.59 20.25 8.73
C SER A 197 -0.06 21.39 9.59
N ASN A 198 -0.28 22.65 9.20
CA ASN A 198 0.27 23.81 9.91
C ASN A 198 -0.66 24.20 11.07
N ILE A 199 -0.48 23.60 12.24
CA ILE A 199 -1.19 23.93 13.49
C ILE A 199 -0.58 25.20 14.16
N TYR A 200 -0.25 26.20 13.36
CA TYR A 200 0.06 27.54 13.85
C TYR A 200 -0.58 28.56 12.90
N THR A 201 -1.85 28.85 13.15
CA THR A 201 -2.53 30.11 12.81
C THR A 201 -3.59 30.34 13.88
#